data_AF-A0A318J9T0-F1
#
_entry.id   AF-A0A318J9T0-F1
#
_cell.length_a   1.000
_cell.length_b   1.000
_cell.length_c   1.000
_cell.angle_alpha   90.00
_cell.angle_beta   90.00
_cell.angle_gamma   90.00
#
_symmetry.space_group_name_H-M   'P 1'
#
loop_
_entity.id
_entity.type
_entity.pdbx_description
1 polymer ?
#
loop_
_entity_poly.entity_id
_entity_poly.type
_entity_poly.pdbx_seq_one_letter_code
_entity_poly.pdbx_strand_id
1 'polypeptide(L)'
;MFLTRKLSYFPLVCLLVACGGGGSGSTSTGSTINNGGSAAIVSSLSEDQRQFESFYLQSNGGAYQFHWGIDQLSIDFANLLTTLTYAEAKDLIEENRFTIAQSPLNFGSQAESREHYVSGDTKKIDTRYYNAYLINGAIVYSIVAESDENPFRYSYVGNTVRMDILALDNKTIISSYQLENLRSRDLIGGLINTPAEALVAYADLAQYLVYKKSQASYLPGAKYLLASKRILTDTFMIDDCVPVLRKVTSIIPCFENSNLQDALSKGIKAYGKTYFLNEGTVSKPAGTSVWISNSPRKDIFTGNEKHYRFFAEIGGKIYPGDLQYAGQMLLGDQVYDRKADAAPYLDYSVYLNKPARDSFVAAILKR
;
A
#
# COMPACT_ATOMS: atom_id res chain seq x y z
N MET A 1 27.90 16.01 -47.82
CA MET A 1 28.03 14.72 -48.55
C MET A 1 27.37 13.66 -47.67
N PHE A 2 26.09 13.37 -47.95
CA PHE A 2 25.24 12.50 -47.13
C PHE A 2 25.50 11.03 -47.51
N LEU A 3 25.75 10.19 -46.50
CA LEU A 3 25.86 8.74 -46.64
C LEU A 3 24.57 8.09 -46.14
N THR A 4 23.75 7.65 -47.08
CA THR A 4 22.58 6.79 -46.88
C THR A 4 23.02 5.34 -46.66
N ARG A 5 22.60 4.71 -45.56
CA ARG A 5 22.64 3.24 -45.38
C ARG A 5 21.21 2.69 -45.28
N LYS A 6 20.99 1.65 -46.09
CA LYS A 6 19.74 0.95 -46.36
C LYS A 6 19.27 0.15 -45.14
N LEU A 7 17.99 0.28 -44.79
CA LEU A 7 17.25 -0.61 -43.90
C LEU A 7 16.56 -1.68 -44.75
N SER A 8 16.86 -2.95 -44.46
CA SER A 8 16.22 -4.12 -45.05
C SER A 8 14.90 -4.39 -44.34
N TYR A 9 13.81 -4.43 -45.12
CA TYR A 9 12.47 -4.81 -44.68
C TYR A 9 12.34 -6.34 -44.59
N PHE A 10 11.89 -6.85 -43.45
CA PHE A 10 11.34 -8.20 -43.29
C PHE A 10 9.80 -8.09 -43.28
N PRO A 11 9.06 -8.76 -44.18
CA PRO A 11 7.61 -8.80 -44.09
C PRO A 11 7.17 -9.84 -43.04
N LEU A 12 6.41 -9.38 -42.05
CA LEU A 12 5.66 -10.20 -41.11
C LEU A 12 4.38 -10.68 -41.82
N VAL A 13 4.26 -11.99 -42.03
CA VAL A 13 3.06 -12.64 -42.58
C VAL A 13 2.10 -12.93 -41.43
N CYS A 14 0.98 -12.20 -41.38
CA CYS A 14 -0.15 -12.52 -40.50
C CYS A 14 -1.13 -13.46 -41.23
N LEU A 15 -1.26 -14.69 -40.75
CA LEU A 15 -2.33 -15.61 -41.14
C LEU A 15 -3.59 -15.29 -40.34
N LEU A 16 -4.59 -14.74 -41.02
CA LEU A 16 -5.99 -14.69 -40.58
C LEU A 16 -6.62 -16.06 -40.84
N VAL A 17 -7.17 -16.69 -39.80
CA VAL A 17 -8.12 -17.80 -39.96
C VAL A 17 -9.41 -17.41 -39.27
N ALA A 18 -10.45 -17.22 -40.09
CA ALA A 18 -11.85 -17.11 -39.68
C ALA A 18 -12.65 -18.19 -40.42
N CYS A 19 -13.48 -18.92 -39.69
CA CYS A 19 -14.69 -19.63 -40.16
C CYS A 19 -15.45 -20.07 -38.90
N GLY A 20 -16.58 -19.44 -38.52
CA GLY A 20 -17.95 -19.87 -38.87
C GLY A 20 -18.49 -20.80 -37.75
N GLY A 21 -19.72 -20.76 -37.21
CA GLY A 21 -20.95 -20.03 -37.48
C GLY A 21 -22.12 -20.88 -36.96
N GLY A 22 -23.02 -20.31 -36.13
CA GLY A 22 -24.45 -20.65 -36.01
C GLY A 22 -24.92 -21.84 -35.15
N GLY A 23 -26.00 -21.62 -34.37
CA GLY A 23 -26.96 -22.68 -34.01
C GLY A 23 -27.53 -22.64 -32.58
N SER A 24 -28.71 -22.04 -32.42
CA SER A 24 -29.52 -22.02 -31.19
C SER A 24 -30.10 -23.38 -30.78
N GLY A 25 -30.35 -23.57 -29.48
CA GLY A 25 -31.53 -24.29 -29.01
C GLY A 25 -31.35 -25.45 -28.01
N SER A 26 -31.89 -25.21 -26.81
CA SER A 26 -32.56 -26.18 -25.92
C SER A 26 -31.77 -26.88 -24.80
N THR A 27 -32.30 -26.64 -23.61
CA THR A 27 -32.06 -27.24 -22.28
C THR A 27 -32.19 -28.75 -22.24
N SER A 28 -31.30 -29.44 -21.51
CA SER A 28 -31.67 -30.38 -20.45
C SER A 28 -30.45 -30.86 -19.64
N THR A 29 -30.75 -31.14 -18.39
CA THR A 29 -30.00 -31.68 -17.26
C THR A 29 -29.11 -32.91 -17.51
N GLY A 30 -27.94 -32.94 -16.85
CA GLY A 30 -27.49 -34.11 -16.07
C GLY A 30 -26.35 -34.99 -16.61
N SER A 31 -25.25 -35.01 -15.84
CA SER A 31 -24.36 -36.16 -15.54
C SER A 31 -23.27 -36.63 -16.52
N THR A 32 -22.03 -36.25 -16.19
CA THR A 32 -20.82 -37.07 -15.91
C THR A 32 -20.16 -38.02 -16.95
N ILE A 33 -18.87 -37.71 -17.22
CA ILE A 33 -17.63 -38.55 -17.30
C ILE A 33 -16.80 -38.45 -18.60
N ASN A 34 -15.62 -37.82 -18.42
CA ASN A 34 -14.27 -38.01 -18.98
C ASN A 34 -14.05 -38.46 -20.44
N ASN A 35 -13.32 -37.62 -21.19
CA ASN A 35 -12.18 -38.10 -21.98
C ASN A 35 -11.10 -37.04 -22.15
N GLY A 36 -9.84 -37.49 -22.06
CA GLY A 36 -8.64 -36.68 -22.02
C GLY A 36 -8.40 -35.87 -23.29
N GLY A 37 -8.34 -34.56 -23.10
CA GLY A 37 -7.58 -33.62 -23.91
C GLY A 37 -7.08 -32.59 -22.92
N SER A 38 -5.77 -32.29 -22.92
CA SER A 38 -5.20 -31.25 -22.08
C SER A 38 -5.78 -29.91 -22.55
N ALA A 39 -6.97 -29.58 -22.05
CA ALA A 39 -7.53 -28.26 -22.11
C ALA A 39 -6.52 -27.39 -21.37
N ALA A 40 -5.86 -26.49 -22.09
CA ALA A 40 -5.12 -25.41 -21.46
C ALA A 40 -6.04 -24.85 -20.38
N ILE A 41 -5.66 -25.00 -19.12
CA ILE A 41 -6.37 -24.37 -18.03
C ILE A 41 -6.21 -22.89 -18.33
N VAL A 42 -7.23 -22.29 -18.95
CA VAL A 42 -7.43 -20.85 -18.86
C VAL A 42 -7.58 -20.64 -17.37
N SER A 43 -6.50 -20.24 -16.70
CA SER A 43 -6.51 -20.06 -15.26
C SER A 43 -7.44 -18.91 -14.99
N SER A 44 -8.72 -19.22 -14.74
CA SER A 44 -9.67 -18.22 -14.30
C SER A 44 -9.12 -17.61 -13.03
N LEU A 45 -9.07 -16.27 -12.97
CA LEU A 45 -8.67 -15.53 -11.78
C LEU A 45 -9.40 -16.08 -10.55
N SER A 46 -8.70 -16.21 -9.43
CA SER A 46 -9.32 -16.46 -8.13
C SER A 46 -10.26 -15.31 -7.74
N GLU A 47 -11.05 -15.48 -6.67
CA GLU A 47 -11.89 -14.38 -6.17
C GLU A 47 -11.06 -13.16 -5.78
N ASP A 48 -9.99 -13.33 -4.99
CA ASP A 48 -9.11 -12.22 -4.61
C ASP A 48 -8.50 -11.52 -5.84
N GLN A 49 -8.06 -12.30 -6.84
CA GLN A 49 -7.48 -11.74 -8.07
C GLN A 49 -8.54 -10.97 -8.88
N ARG A 50 -9.78 -11.47 -8.98
CA ARG A 50 -10.88 -10.76 -9.63
C ARG A 50 -11.22 -9.45 -8.91
N GLN A 51 -11.32 -9.51 -7.58
CA GLN A 51 -11.62 -8.34 -6.75
C GLN A 51 -10.54 -7.27 -6.90
N PHE A 52 -9.28 -7.69 -6.81
CA PHE A 52 -8.13 -6.83 -7.07
C PHE A 52 -8.19 -6.19 -8.46
N GLU A 53 -8.36 -6.97 -9.53
CA GLU A 53 -8.41 -6.44 -10.89
C GLU A 53 -9.57 -5.49 -11.13
N SER A 54 -10.72 -5.74 -10.50
CA SER A 54 -11.90 -4.87 -10.63
C SER A 54 -11.68 -3.44 -10.12
N PHE A 55 -10.64 -3.22 -9.30
CA PHE A 55 -10.23 -1.90 -8.82
C PHE A 55 -8.89 -1.46 -9.44
N TYR A 56 -7.85 -2.28 -9.33
CA TYR A 56 -6.47 -1.87 -9.63
C TYR A 56 -6.12 -1.83 -11.12
N LEU A 57 -6.86 -2.50 -12.02
CA LEU A 57 -6.56 -2.36 -13.45
C LEU A 57 -6.83 -0.93 -13.92
N GLN A 58 -5.89 -0.36 -14.67
CA GLN A 58 -6.05 0.97 -15.26
C GLN A 58 -7.32 1.09 -16.11
N SER A 59 -7.69 0.03 -16.83
CA SER A 59 -8.92 -0.05 -17.61
C SER A 59 -10.20 0.04 -16.78
N ASN A 60 -10.12 -0.28 -15.49
CA ASN A 60 -11.24 -0.22 -14.54
C ASN A 60 -11.25 1.07 -13.71
N GLY A 61 -10.36 2.03 -14.04
CA GLY A 61 -10.30 3.35 -13.44
C GLY A 61 -9.32 3.49 -12.28
N GLY A 62 -8.89 2.40 -11.65
CA GLY A 62 -7.96 2.42 -10.52
C GLY A 62 -8.64 2.37 -9.15
N ALA A 63 -7.86 1.99 -8.15
CA ALA A 63 -8.24 1.99 -6.74
C ALA A 63 -7.95 3.37 -6.13
N TYR A 64 -8.87 3.91 -5.35
CA TYR A 64 -8.72 5.22 -4.72
C TYR A 64 -8.68 5.10 -3.20
N GLN A 65 -7.69 5.68 -2.56
CA GLN A 65 -7.75 6.04 -1.15
C GLN A 65 -8.04 7.53 -1.04
N PHE A 66 -9.04 7.86 -0.22
CA PHE A 66 -9.54 9.21 -0.06
C PHE A 66 -9.28 9.68 1.37
N HIS A 67 -8.72 10.87 1.52
CA HIS A 67 -8.54 11.56 2.78
C HIS A 67 -9.09 13.00 2.65
N TRP A 68 -9.67 13.51 3.72
CA TRP A 68 -10.16 14.88 3.76
C TRP A 68 -9.61 15.55 5.00
N GLY A 69 -8.51 16.29 4.82
CA GLY A 69 -7.61 16.80 5.84
C GLY A 69 -8.17 17.96 6.66
N ILE A 70 -9.45 17.90 7.05
CA ILE A 70 -10.05 18.88 7.95
C ILE A 70 -9.31 18.92 9.30
N ASP A 71 -8.73 17.81 9.71
CA ASP A 71 -7.93 17.64 10.92
C ASP A 71 -6.68 18.54 10.99
N GLN A 72 -6.08 18.91 9.85
CA GLN A 72 -4.90 19.81 9.82
C GLN A 72 -5.21 21.23 10.31
N LEU A 73 -6.48 21.61 10.45
CA LEU A 73 -6.86 23.00 10.69
C LEU A 73 -6.94 23.40 12.17
N SER A 74 -6.76 22.50 13.15
CA SER A 74 -6.79 22.80 14.60
C SER A 74 -8.03 23.57 15.13
N ILE A 75 -9.08 23.70 14.31
CA ILE A 75 -10.33 24.42 14.61
C ILE A 75 -11.42 23.41 15.02
N ASP A 76 -12.34 23.84 15.90
CA ASP A 76 -13.57 23.09 16.20
C ASP A 76 -14.30 22.72 14.90
N PHE A 77 -14.47 21.41 14.65
CA PHE A 77 -15.09 20.86 13.45
C PHE A 77 -16.42 21.52 13.11
N ALA A 78 -17.25 21.76 14.13
CA ALA A 78 -18.58 22.31 13.95
C ALA A 78 -18.51 23.74 13.41
N ASN A 79 -17.58 24.56 13.93
CA ASN A 79 -17.35 25.92 13.44
C ASN A 79 -16.77 25.89 12.03
N LEU A 80 -15.78 25.04 11.78
CA LEU A 80 -15.15 24.91 10.47
C LEU A 80 -16.17 24.53 9.37
N LEU A 81 -17.08 23.59 9.64
CA LEU A 81 -18.10 23.19 8.66
C LEU A 81 -19.11 24.31 8.31
N THR A 82 -19.25 25.32 9.16
CA THR A 82 -20.09 26.50 8.88
C THR A 82 -19.37 27.59 8.10
N THR A 83 -18.04 27.66 8.21
CA THR A 83 -17.23 28.75 7.64
C THR A 83 -16.48 28.37 6.38
N LEU A 84 -16.26 27.07 6.12
CA LEU A 84 -15.53 26.60 4.93
C LEU A 84 -16.21 27.05 3.64
N THR A 85 -15.46 27.78 2.83
CA THR A 85 -15.83 28.07 1.45
C THR A 85 -15.64 26.84 0.57
N TYR A 86 -16.20 26.88 -0.64
CA TYR A 86 -16.02 25.81 -1.63
C TYR A 86 -14.54 25.59 -1.97
N ALA A 87 -13.78 26.69 -2.12
CA ALA A 87 -12.37 26.63 -2.45
C ALA A 87 -11.56 25.97 -1.33
N GLU A 88 -11.80 26.37 -0.07
CA GLU A 88 -11.12 25.77 1.08
C GLU A 88 -11.51 24.30 1.29
N ALA A 89 -12.79 23.94 1.14
CA ALA A 89 -13.22 22.54 1.28
C ALA A 89 -12.60 21.63 0.20
N LYS A 90 -12.42 22.17 -1.01
CA LYS A 90 -11.72 21.50 -2.10
C LYS A 90 -10.24 21.32 -1.74
N ASP A 91 -9.59 22.36 -1.23
CA ASP A 91 -8.15 22.31 -0.98
C ASP A 91 -7.72 21.34 0.13
N LEU A 92 -8.69 20.82 0.90
CA LEU A 92 -8.46 19.82 1.95
C LEU A 92 -8.64 18.38 1.46
N ILE A 93 -9.04 18.15 0.20
CA ILE A 93 -9.17 16.79 -0.34
C ILE A 93 -7.79 16.29 -0.79
N GLU A 94 -7.38 15.17 -0.21
CA GLU A 94 -6.19 14.43 -0.58
C GLU A 94 -6.61 13.04 -1.08
N GLU A 95 -6.13 12.62 -2.24
CA GLU A 95 -6.44 11.29 -2.77
C GLU A 95 -5.22 10.63 -3.39
N ASN A 96 -5.11 9.32 -3.19
CA ASN A 96 -4.19 8.48 -3.91
C ASN A 96 -4.98 7.59 -4.86
N ARG A 97 -4.54 7.53 -6.11
CA ARG A 97 -5.03 6.57 -7.09
C ARG A 97 -3.94 5.56 -7.40
N PHE A 98 -4.26 4.28 -7.29
CA PHE A 98 -3.38 3.16 -7.57
C PHE A 98 -3.87 2.41 -8.80
N THR A 99 -2.96 2.12 -9.72
CA THR A 99 -3.25 1.34 -10.91
C THR A 99 -2.12 0.38 -11.25
N ILE A 100 -2.47 -0.68 -11.97
CA ILE A 100 -1.55 -1.51 -12.75
C ILE A 100 -2.02 -1.55 -14.19
N ALA A 101 -1.09 -1.63 -15.13
CA ALA A 101 -1.39 -1.51 -16.56
C ALA A 101 -2.16 -2.73 -17.10
N GLN A 102 -1.79 -3.94 -16.66
CA GLN A 102 -2.33 -5.20 -17.19
C GLN A 102 -2.54 -6.23 -16.08
N SER A 103 -3.24 -7.33 -16.38
CA SER A 103 -3.43 -8.43 -15.43
C SER A 103 -2.10 -9.18 -15.17
N PRO A 104 -1.68 -9.36 -13.90
CA PRO A 104 -0.51 -10.18 -13.59
C PRO A 104 -0.62 -11.64 -14.00
N LEU A 105 -1.84 -12.16 -14.20
CA LEU A 105 -2.07 -13.53 -14.64
C LEU A 105 -1.43 -13.81 -16.01
N ASN A 106 -1.55 -12.84 -16.92
CA ASN A 106 -1.15 -13.01 -18.32
C ASN A 106 0.16 -12.29 -18.65
N PHE A 107 0.51 -11.25 -17.88
CA PHE A 107 1.65 -10.38 -18.16
C PHE A 107 2.73 -10.40 -17.07
N GLY A 108 2.59 -11.30 -16.09
CA GLY A 108 3.52 -11.41 -14.97
C GLY A 108 3.51 -10.17 -14.07
N SER A 109 4.55 -9.99 -13.27
CA SER A 109 4.60 -8.91 -12.29
C SER A 109 4.41 -7.51 -12.91
N GLN A 110 3.52 -6.71 -12.34
CA GLN A 110 3.15 -5.38 -12.83
C GLN A 110 3.60 -4.29 -11.86
N ALA A 111 4.19 -3.22 -12.37
CA ALA A 111 4.50 -2.05 -11.56
C ALA A 111 3.22 -1.29 -11.20
N GLU A 112 3.14 -0.82 -9.95
CA GLU A 112 2.08 0.11 -9.52
C GLU A 112 2.38 1.50 -10.07
N SER A 113 1.42 2.09 -10.78
CA SER A 113 1.38 3.53 -10.99
C SER A 113 0.52 4.15 -9.89
N ARG A 114 1.08 5.15 -9.22
CA ARG A 114 0.41 5.92 -8.17
C ARG A 114 0.33 7.37 -8.60
N GLU A 115 -0.86 7.93 -8.48
CA GLU A 115 -1.10 9.36 -8.65
C GLU A 115 -1.58 9.90 -7.30
N HIS A 116 -0.86 10.88 -6.75
CA HIS A 116 -1.25 11.60 -5.55
C HIS A 116 -1.82 12.96 -5.97
N TYR A 117 -3.02 13.27 -5.50
CA TYR A 117 -3.68 14.54 -5.75
C TYR A 117 -4.02 15.21 -4.42
N VAL A 118 -3.47 16.39 -4.20
CA VAL A 118 -4.01 17.34 -3.22
C VAL A 118 -4.70 18.41 -4.04
N SER A 119 -6.02 18.59 -3.90
CA SER A 119 -6.63 19.72 -4.59
C SER A 119 -6.06 21.02 -4.04
N GLY A 120 -5.75 21.97 -4.90
CA GLY A 120 -5.18 23.26 -4.50
C GLY A 120 -3.68 23.38 -4.74
N ASP A 121 -2.93 22.27 -4.72
CA ASP A 121 -1.49 22.29 -5.02
C ASP A 121 -1.20 21.56 -6.34
N THR A 122 -0.87 22.33 -7.38
CA THR A 122 -0.31 21.78 -8.63
C THR A 122 1.18 21.45 -8.48
N LYS A 123 1.77 21.66 -7.29
CA LYS A 123 3.15 21.28 -7.04
C LYS A 123 3.26 19.78 -6.84
N LYS A 124 3.94 19.13 -7.77
CA LYS A 124 4.65 17.90 -7.50
C LYS A 124 5.54 18.13 -6.27
N ILE A 125 5.34 17.36 -5.21
CA ILE A 125 6.25 17.34 -4.07
C ILE A 125 7.54 16.66 -4.54
N ASP A 126 8.53 17.44 -4.98
CA ASP A 126 9.84 16.93 -5.43
C ASP A 126 10.79 16.63 -4.25
N THR A 127 10.25 16.41 -3.05
CA THR A 127 11.07 16.03 -1.90
C THR A 127 11.07 14.51 -1.78
N ARG A 128 12.17 13.88 -2.22
CA ARG A 128 12.35 12.43 -2.05
C ARG A 128 12.75 12.11 -0.61
N TYR A 129 11.95 11.29 0.04
CA TYR A 129 12.30 10.65 1.29
C TYR A 129 12.71 9.20 1.02
N TYR A 130 13.63 8.67 1.84
CA TYR A 130 14.12 7.31 1.69
C TYR A 130 13.94 6.52 2.98
N ASN A 131 13.42 5.29 2.84
CA ASN A 131 13.49 4.27 3.88
C ASN A 131 14.71 3.39 3.64
N ALA A 132 15.37 2.97 4.73
CA ALA A 132 16.54 2.11 4.69
C ALA A 132 16.18 0.73 5.24
N TYR A 133 16.76 -0.32 4.66
CA TYR A 133 16.49 -1.71 5.01
C TYR A 133 17.78 -2.50 5.06
N LEU A 134 17.86 -3.49 5.96
CA LEU A 134 18.93 -4.46 6.00
C LEU A 134 18.59 -5.62 5.07
N ILE A 135 19.30 -5.75 3.96
CA ILE A 135 19.14 -6.86 3.00
C ILE A 135 20.49 -7.50 2.73
N ASN A 136 20.61 -8.81 3.00
CA ASN A 136 21.83 -9.59 2.77
C ASN A 136 23.11 -8.93 3.33
N GLY A 137 22.97 -8.30 4.50
CA GLY A 137 24.06 -7.62 5.20
C GLY A 137 24.49 -6.26 4.65
N ALA A 138 23.74 -5.72 3.70
CA ALA A 138 23.90 -4.36 3.21
C ALA A 138 22.70 -3.48 3.61
N ILE A 139 22.95 -2.19 3.74
CA ILE A 139 21.89 -1.19 3.84
C ILE A 139 21.45 -0.85 2.42
N VAL A 140 20.19 -1.11 2.10
CA VAL A 140 19.56 -0.75 0.83
C VAL A 140 18.45 0.27 1.07
N TYR A 141 18.19 1.11 0.08
CA TYR A 141 17.22 2.20 0.19
C TYR A 141 16.03 1.97 -0.73
N SER A 142 14.85 2.43 -0.32
CA SER A 142 13.65 2.55 -1.15
C SER A 142 13.11 3.96 -1.04
N ILE A 143 12.51 4.46 -2.12
CA ILE A 143 11.79 5.74 -2.11
C ILE A 143 10.52 5.57 -1.28
N VAL A 144 10.18 6.60 -0.51
CA VAL A 144 8.85 6.72 0.12
C VAL A 144 7.88 7.19 -0.96
N ALA A 145 6.72 6.55 -1.02
CA ALA A 145 5.75 6.62 -2.12
C ALA A 145 5.06 7.97 -2.37
N GLU A 146 5.59 9.07 -1.84
CA GLU A 146 5.18 10.44 -2.15
C GLU A 146 5.83 10.98 -3.44
N SER A 147 6.75 10.21 -4.06
CA SER A 147 7.37 10.57 -5.33
C SER A 147 6.71 9.88 -6.53
N ASP A 148 6.82 10.49 -7.71
CA ASP A 148 6.38 9.92 -9.01
C ASP A 148 7.00 8.52 -9.32
N GLU A 149 8.08 8.15 -8.62
CA GLU A 149 8.71 6.84 -8.71
C GLU A 149 8.17 5.92 -7.61
N ASN A 150 7.43 4.90 -8.03
CA ASN A 150 6.70 4.03 -7.12
C ASN A 150 7.39 2.67 -6.98
N PRO A 151 7.84 2.26 -5.77
CA PRO A 151 8.61 1.03 -5.61
C PRO A 151 7.77 -0.25 -5.59
N PHE A 152 6.45 -0.19 -5.80
CA PHE A 152 5.58 -1.38 -5.66
C PHE A 152 5.41 -2.18 -6.94
N ARG A 153 5.39 -3.50 -6.79
CA ARG A 153 5.00 -4.45 -7.84
C ARG A 153 3.96 -5.44 -7.36
N TYR A 154 2.99 -5.74 -8.21
CA TYR A 154 1.96 -6.73 -7.97
C TYR A 154 2.18 -7.99 -8.81
N SER A 155 2.02 -9.15 -8.22
CA SER A 155 2.08 -10.45 -8.90
C SER A 155 1.06 -11.41 -8.29
N TYR A 156 0.76 -12.51 -9.00
CA TYR A 156 -0.11 -13.56 -8.48
C TYR A 156 0.71 -14.75 -8.00
N VAL A 157 0.40 -15.18 -6.77
CA VAL A 157 0.99 -16.36 -6.15
C VAL A 157 -0.17 -17.26 -5.71
N GLY A 158 -0.36 -18.37 -6.42
CA GLY A 158 -1.54 -19.21 -6.26
C GLY A 158 -2.83 -18.41 -6.50
N ASN A 159 -3.70 -18.37 -5.49
CA ASN A 159 -4.99 -17.68 -5.54
C ASN A 159 -4.94 -16.27 -4.94
N THR A 160 -3.77 -15.74 -4.59
CA THR A 160 -3.66 -14.46 -3.88
C THR A 160 -2.82 -13.45 -4.65
N VAL A 161 -2.85 -12.20 -4.18
CA VAL A 161 -2.09 -11.10 -4.77
C VAL A 161 -0.89 -10.80 -3.87
N ARG A 162 0.31 -10.82 -4.43
CA ARG A 162 1.55 -10.43 -3.76
C ARG A 162 1.90 -9.01 -4.16
N MET A 163 2.22 -8.18 -3.16
CA MET A 163 2.74 -6.83 -3.32
C MET A 163 4.19 -6.80 -2.84
N ASP A 164 5.13 -6.53 -3.72
CA ASP A 164 6.54 -6.37 -3.41
C ASP A 164 6.89 -4.89 -3.34
N ILE A 165 7.70 -4.49 -2.35
CA ILE A 165 8.39 -3.20 -2.34
C ILE A 165 9.83 -3.42 -2.83
N LEU A 166 10.29 -2.57 -3.73
CA LEU A 166 11.61 -2.63 -4.33
C LEU A 166 12.55 -1.55 -3.78
N ALA A 167 13.84 -1.86 -3.76
CA ALA A 167 14.89 -0.86 -3.55
C ALA A 167 15.03 0.08 -4.77
N LEU A 168 15.89 1.09 -4.63
CA LEU A 168 16.23 2.07 -5.69
C LEU A 168 16.73 1.46 -7.00
N ASP A 169 17.24 0.23 -6.97
CA ASP A 169 17.67 -0.50 -8.17
C ASP A 169 16.51 -1.10 -8.98
N ASN A 170 15.26 -0.97 -8.50
CA ASN A 170 14.04 -1.54 -9.07
C ASN A 170 14.11 -3.06 -9.30
N LYS A 171 14.93 -3.76 -8.52
CA LYS A 171 15.18 -5.21 -8.63
C LYS A 171 15.18 -5.90 -7.27
N THR A 172 15.88 -5.33 -6.30
CA THR A 172 16.00 -5.90 -4.97
C THR A 172 14.69 -5.74 -4.21
N ILE A 173 14.04 -6.85 -3.86
CA ILE A 173 12.84 -6.84 -3.02
C ILE A 173 13.26 -6.59 -1.58
N ILE A 174 12.75 -5.52 -0.98
CA ILE A 174 13.03 -5.15 0.41
C ILE A 174 11.97 -5.67 1.40
N SER A 175 10.73 -5.83 0.93
CA SER A 175 9.63 -6.42 1.69
C SER A 175 8.57 -6.94 0.72
N SER A 176 7.82 -7.94 1.17
CA SER A 176 6.74 -8.55 0.42
C SER A 176 5.52 -8.72 1.31
N TYR A 177 4.35 -8.43 0.75
CA TYR A 177 3.07 -8.63 1.41
C TYR A 177 2.18 -9.49 0.56
N GLN A 178 1.30 -10.22 1.24
CA GLN A 178 0.17 -10.88 0.64
C GLN A 178 -1.06 -10.04 0.93
N LEU A 179 -1.72 -9.58 -0.13
CA LEU A 179 -3.06 -9.05 -0.05
C LEU A 179 -4.01 -10.23 0.05
N GLU A 180 -4.87 -10.22 1.06
CA GLU A 180 -5.81 -11.28 1.35
C GLU A 180 -7.14 -10.76 1.87
N ASN A 181 -8.15 -11.64 1.85
CA ASN A 181 -9.52 -11.34 2.23
C ASN A 181 -10.10 -10.17 1.40
N LEU A 182 -9.81 -10.16 0.10
CA LEU A 182 -10.29 -9.08 -0.78
C LEU A 182 -11.79 -9.25 -0.98
N ARG A 183 -12.55 -8.24 -0.55
CA ARG A 183 -14.00 -8.23 -0.69
C ARG A 183 -14.48 -6.87 -1.12
N SER A 184 -15.34 -6.82 -2.14
CA SER A 184 -16.01 -5.59 -2.52
C SER A 184 -17.48 -5.63 -2.19
N ARG A 185 -18.06 -4.44 -2.02
CA ARG A 185 -19.51 -4.26 -1.90
C ARG A 185 -19.95 -3.03 -2.69
N ASP A 186 -21.10 -3.19 -3.33
CA ASP A 186 -21.77 -2.09 -4.03
C ASP A 186 -22.27 -1.03 -3.05
N LEU A 187 -22.14 0.22 -3.46
CA LEU A 187 -22.59 1.40 -2.74
C LEU A 187 -23.78 1.99 -3.50
N ILE A 188 -24.95 1.95 -2.87
CA ILE A 188 -26.21 2.31 -3.52
C ILE A 188 -26.99 3.27 -2.61
N GLY A 189 -27.68 4.23 -3.22
CA GLY A 189 -28.52 5.20 -2.50
C GLY A 189 -27.70 6.29 -1.82
N GLY A 190 -28.23 6.82 -0.72
CA GLY A 190 -27.63 7.96 -0.01
C GLY A 190 -26.26 7.65 0.60
N LEU A 191 -25.33 8.60 0.55
CA LEU A 191 -23.99 8.48 1.15
C LEU A 191 -24.04 8.27 2.67
N ILE A 192 -25.08 8.75 3.34
CA ILE A 192 -25.27 8.53 4.78
C ILE A 192 -25.46 7.04 5.13
N ASN A 193 -25.82 6.21 4.16
CA ASN A 193 -26.01 4.77 4.31
C ASN A 193 -24.73 3.97 3.96
N THR A 194 -23.57 4.62 3.88
CA THR A 194 -22.28 3.94 3.70
C THR A 194 -22.11 2.87 4.77
N PRO A 195 -21.77 1.61 4.42
CA PRO A 195 -21.50 0.58 5.42
C PRO A 195 -20.43 1.02 6.42
N ALA A 196 -20.66 0.76 7.71
CA ALA A 196 -19.78 1.20 8.79
C ALA A 196 -18.32 0.74 8.60
N GLU A 197 -18.13 -0.48 8.07
CA GLU A 197 -16.81 -1.06 7.78
C GLU A 197 -15.99 -0.28 6.73
N ALA A 198 -16.65 0.45 5.82
CA ALA A 198 -16.00 1.34 4.88
C ALA A 198 -15.91 2.77 5.42
N LEU A 199 -16.96 3.22 6.11
CA LEU A 199 -17.07 4.59 6.60
C LEU A 199 -16.09 4.91 7.73
N VAL A 200 -15.68 3.90 8.50
CA VAL A 200 -14.70 4.04 9.59
C VAL A 200 -13.33 4.52 9.11
N ALA A 201 -12.94 4.22 7.86
CA ALA A 201 -11.73 4.74 7.23
C ALA A 201 -11.88 6.21 6.76
N TYR A 202 -13.10 6.74 6.76
CA TYR A 202 -13.44 8.09 6.29
C TYR A 202 -14.24 8.86 7.35
N ALA A 203 -13.76 8.84 8.61
CA ALA A 203 -14.49 9.36 9.77
C ALA A 203 -14.92 10.83 9.62
N ASP A 204 -14.08 11.69 9.02
CA ASP A 204 -14.41 13.10 8.83
C ASP A 204 -15.50 13.32 7.79
N LEU A 205 -15.47 12.54 6.70
CA LEU A 205 -16.55 12.52 5.74
C LEU A 205 -17.85 12.03 6.40
N ALA A 206 -17.79 11.00 7.24
CA ALA A 206 -18.93 10.49 7.98
C ALA A 206 -19.59 11.59 8.84
N GLN A 207 -18.78 12.28 9.64
CA GLN A 207 -19.25 13.36 10.50
C GLN A 207 -19.84 14.52 9.69
N TYR A 208 -19.22 14.86 8.55
CA TYR A 208 -19.73 15.90 7.66
C TYR A 208 -21.06 15.56 7.01
N LEU A 209 -21.21 14.33 6.50
CA LEU A 209 -22.46 13.88 5.88
C LEU A 209 -23.63 13.95 6.88
N VAL A 210 -23.38 13.54 8.13
CA VAL A 210 -24.35 13.66 9.24
C VAL A 210 -24.66 15.13 9.54
N TYR A 211 -23.62 15.95 9.74
CA TYR A 211 -23.76 17.37 10.10
C TYR A 211 -24.55 18.16 9.05
N LYS A 212 -24.20 17.99 7.76
CA LYS A 212 -24.88 18.66 6.64
C LYS A 212 -26.23 18.05 6.30
N LYS A 213 -26.66 16.98 6.98
CA LYS A 213 -27.87 16.21 6.61
C LYS A 213 -27.88 15.86 5.12
N SER A 214 -26.72 15.45 4.62
CA SER A 214 -26.48 15.31 3.18
C SER A 214 -27.51 14.41 2.53
N GLN A 215 -28.09 14.88 1.41
CA GLN A 215 -28.95 14.10 0.53
C GLN A 215 -28.17 13.57 -0.70
N ALA A 216 -26.84 13.66 -0.66
CA ALA A 216 -26.00 13.14 -1.72
C ALA A 216 -26.17 11.61 -1.83
N SER A 217 -26.16 11.12 -3.07
CA SER A 217 -26.29 9.70 -3.38
C SER A 217 -25.11 9.23 -4.19
N TYR A 218 -24.83 7.93 -4.11
CA TYR A 218 -23.80 7.29 -4.89
C TYR A 218 -24.15 7.29 -6.37
N LEU A 219 -23.12 7.52 -7.19
CA LEU A 219 -23.19 7.33 -8.63
C LEU A 219 -23.38 5.84 -8.97
N PRO A 220 -24.03 5.51 -10.10
CA PRO A 220 -24.16 4.14 -10.55
C PRO A 220 -22.80 3.41 -10.65
N GLY A 221 -22.76 2.18 -10.15
CA GLY A 221 -21.55 1.36 -10.16
C GLY A 221 -20.53 1.73 -9.08
N ALA A 222 -20.87 2.58 -8.11
CA ALA A 222 -20.03 2.85 -6.95
C ALA A 222 -19.82 1.59 -6.11
N LYS A 223 -18.57 1.36 -5.70
CA LYS A 223 -18.15 0.23 -4.86
C LYS A 223 -16.97 0.62 -3.98
N TYR A 224 -16.79 -0.11 -2.89
CA TYR A 224 -15.52 -0.14 -2.16
C TYR A 224 -14.96 -1.57 -2.12
N LEU A 225 -13.66 -1.67 -1.92
CA LEU A 225 -12.87 -2.88 -1.72
C LEU A 225 -12.21 -2.80 -0.35
N LEU A 226 -12.28 -3.89 0.40
CA LEU A 226 -11.49 -4.10 1.60
C LEU A 226 -10.36 -5.05 1.26
N ALA A 227 -9.16 -4.76 1.74
CA ALA A 227 -8.01 -5.64 1.58
C ALA A 227 -7.16 -5.65 2.86
N SER A 228 -6.88 -6.83 3.38
CA SER A 228 -5.91 -7.01 4.46
C SER A 228 -4.53 -7.32 3.89
N LYS A 229 -3.47 -6.98 4.64
CA LYS A 229 -2.08 -7.19 4.23
C LYS A 229 -1.37 -8.05 5.26
N ARG A 230 -0.79 -9.17 4.83
CA ARG A 230 0.09 -10.01 5.66
C ARG A 230 1.53 -9.90 5.19
N ILE A 231 2.46 -9.72 6.12
CA ILE A 231 3.90 -9.71 5.83
C ILE A 231 4.36 -11.11 5.45
N LEU A 232 5.04 -11.25 4.30
CA LEU A 232 5.52 -12.56 3.82
C LEU A 232 6.95 -12.87 4.28
N THR A 233 7.74 -11.84 4.60
CA THR A 233 9.15 -11.98 4.98
C THR A 233 9.49 -11.06 6.13
N ASP A 234 10.36 -11.51 7.03
CA ASP A 234 10.93 -10.64 8.07
C ASP A 234 11.51 -9.39 7.42
N THR A 235 11.05 -8.23 7.88
CA THR A 235 11.44 -6.93 7.32
C THR A 235 12.24 -6.17 8.37
N PHE A 236 13.52 -5.92 8.06
CA PHE A 236 14.44 -5.20 8.91
C PHE A 236 14.58 -3.76 8.40
N MET A 237 13.76 -2.84 8.91
CA MET A 237 13.86 -1.42 8.59
C MET A 237 14.95 -0.78 9.45
N ILE A 238 15.95 -0.16 8.84
CA ILE A 238 17.02 0.54 9.55
C ILE A 238 16.60 1.98 9.85
N ASP A 239 16.96 2.45 11.04
CA ASP A 239 16.76 3.82 11.49
C ASP A 239 18.07 4.60 11.69
N ASP A 240 17.95 5.93 11.64
CA ASP A 240 18.99 6.81 12.15
C ASP A 240 19.01 6.77 13.68
N CYS A 241 20.21 6.76 14.26
CA CYS A 241 20.32 6.85 15.72
C CYS A 241 19.87 8.21 16.27
N VAL A 242 19.99 9.26 15.45
CA VAL A 242 19.50 10.60 15.75
C VAL A 242 18.31 10.85 14.82
N PRO A 243 17.13 11.23 15.34
CA PRO A 243 15.98 11.53 14.48
C PRO A 243 16.30 12.74 13.60
N VAL A 244 16.66 12.46 12.34
CA VAL A 244 16.82 13.45 11.27
C VAL A 244 15.79 13.15 10.19
N LEU A 245 15.26 14.19 9.54
CA LEU A 245 14.42 14.01 8.37
C LEU A 245 15.27 13.33 7.28
N ARG A 246 14.88 12.12 6.86
CA ARG A 246 15.60 11.29 5.87
C ARG A 246 15.46 11.83 4.44
N LYS A 247 16.05 12.99 4.21
CA LYS A 247 16.21 13.60 2.87
C LYS A 247 17.44 13.06 2.13
N VAL A 248 18.27 12.24 2.79
CA VAL A 248 19.57 11.78 2.29
C VAL A 248 19.73 10.26 2.43
N THR A 249 20.52 9.66 1.55
CA THR A 249 20.79 8.21 1.46
C THR A 249 21.92 7.74 2.38
N SER A 250 22.10 8.36 3.55
CA SER A 250 23.16 7.99 4.50
C SER A 250 22.62 7.91 5.91
N ILE A 251 22.47 6.69 6.43
CA ILE A 251 22.07 6.44 7.81
C ILE A 251 23.23 6.70 8.78
N ILE A 252 22.94 7.40 9.88
CA ILE A 252 23.85 7.68 10.99
C ILE A 252 23.79 6.52 12.00
N PRO A 253 24.90 5.78 12.22
CA PRO A 253 24.95 4.71 13.20
C PRO A 253 24.91 5.26 14.64
N CYS A 254 24.49 4.42 15.59
CA CYS A 254 24.59 4.74 17.02
C CYS A 254 26.01 4.67 17.57
N PHE A 255 26.83 3.79 16.97
CA PHE A 255 28.23 3.62 17.35
C PHE A 255 29.08 3.40 16.10
N GLU A 256 30.30 3.90 16.14
CA GLU A 256 31.36 3.59 15.18
C GLU A 256 32.50 2.85 15.88
N ASN A 257 33.21 2.02 15.13
CA ASN A 257 34.33 1.19 15.63
C ASN A 257 33.95 0.35 16.85
N SER A 258 32.77 -0.25 16.84
CA SER A 258 32.21 -1.07 17.92
C SER A 258 31.56 -2.34 17.39
N ASN A 259 31.20 -3.25 18.30
CA ASN A 259 30.44 -4.47 18.02
C ASN A 259 29.23 -4.56 18.97
N LEU A 260 28.25 -5.41 18.64
CA LEU A 260 27.03 -5.51 19.43
C LEU A 260 27.27 -5.87 20.89
N GLN A 261 28.24 -6.76 21.16
CA GLN A 261 28.55 -7.20 22.52
C GLN A 261 29.03 -6.03 23.39
N ASP A 262 29.99 -5.25 22.89
CA ASP A 262 30.57 -4.13 23.61
C ASP A 262 29.58 -2.97 23.77
N ALA A 263 28.77 -2.69 22.75
CA ALA A 263 27.79 -1.61 22.83
C ALA A 263 26.60 -1.97 23.74
N LEU A 264 26.04 -3.18 23.63
CA LEU A 264 24.90 -3.60 24.44
C LEU A 264 25.26 -3.94 25.88
N SER A 265 26.52 -4.25 26.18
CA SER A 265 26.98 -4.38 27.57
C SER A 265 27.00 -3.03 28.31
N LYS A 266 27.23 -1.93 27.58
CA LYS A 266 27.16 -0.54 28.09
C LYS A 266 25.74 0.04 28.03
N GLY A 267 24.89 -0.56 27.21
CA GLY A 267 23.53 -0.11 26.94
C GLY A 267 23.47 0.86 25.76
N ILE A 268 22.51 0.65 24.86
CA ILE A 268 22.26 1.52 23.70
C ILE A 268 20.98 2.30 23.93
N LYS A 269 21.04 3.63 23.91
CA LYS A 269 19.85 4.49 24.01
C LYS A 269 19.25 4.74 22.63
N ALA A 270 17.99 4.38 22.45
CA ALA A 270 17.22 4.64 21.23
C ALA A 270 15.76 4.93 21.60
N TYR A 271 15.19 6.02 21.04
CA TYR A 271 13.78 6.39 21.21
C TYR A 271 13.30 6.39 22.67
N GLY A 272 14.07 7.01 23.57
CA GLY A 272 13.71 7.15 24.98
C GLY A 272 13.89 5.89 25.85
N LYS A 273 14.30 4.75 25.27
CA LYS A 273 14.64 3.53 26.01
C LYS A 273 16.14 3.19 25.88
N THR A 274 16.73 2.66 26.94
CA THR A 274 18.07 2.03 26.89
C THR A 274 17.90 0.52 26.78
N TYR A 275 18.63 -0.09 25.85
CA TYR A 275 18.58 -1.52 25.57
C TYR A 275 19.89 -2.19 25.97
N PHE A 276 19.80 -3.32 26.67
CA PHE A 276 20.94 -4.10 27.15
C PHE A 276 20.97 -5.50 26.54
N LEU A 277 22.14 -6.14 26.57
CA LEU A 277 22.38 -7.43 25.92
C LEU A 277 21.37 -8.52 26.33
N ASN A 278 21.00 -8.60 27.61
CA ASN A 278 20.08 -9.60 28.16
C ASN A 278 18.59 -9.36 27.84
N GLU A 279 18.23 -8.23 27.23
CA GLU A 279 16.85 -7.89 26.87
C GLU A 279 16.47 -8.34 25.45
N GLY A 280 17.33 -9.14 24.83
CA GLY A 280 17.18 -9.58 23.46
C GLY A 280 18.07 -10.75 23.13
N THR A 281 18.10 -11.11 21.85
CA THR A 281 18.87 -12.23 21.33
C THR A 281 19.70 -11.78 20.15
N VAL A 282 20.96 -12.25 20.09
CA VAL A 282 21.81 -12.04 18.92
C VAL A 282 21.55 -13.17 17.93
N SER A 283 21.24 -12.80 16.70
CA SER A 283 21.00 -13.68 15.56
C SER A 283 21.89 -13.28 14.38
N LYS A 284 21.92 -14.09 13.33
CA LYS A 284 22.70 -13.81 12.11
C LYS A 284 21.88 -13.91 10.81
N PRO A 285 20.81 -13.10 10.64
CA PRO A 285 20.06 -13.09 9.38
C PRO A 285 20.99 -12.75 8.22
N ALA A 286 21.01 -13.63 7.21
CA ALA A 286 21.88 -13.52 6.03
C ALA A 286 23.37 -13.23 6.35
N GLY A 287 23.86 -13.72 7.51
CA GLY A 287 25.27 -13.58 7.93
C GLY A 287 25.59 -12.32 8.73
N THR A 288 24.66 -11.38 8.88
CA THR A 288 24.88 -10.13 9.65
C THR A 288 24.48 -10.31 11.10
N SER A 289 25.35 -9.96 12.03
CA SER A 289 25.01 -9.99 13.46
C SER A 289 23.94 -8.94 13.76
N VAL A 290 22.80 -9.40 14.27
CA VAL A 290 21.66 -8.55 14.65
C VAL A 290 21.20 -8.94 16.05
N TRP A 291 21.18 -7.98 16.96
CA TRP A 291 20.50 -8.13 18.24
C TRP A 291 19.03 -7.71 18.09
N ILE A 292 18.08 -8.51 18.57
CA ILE A 292 16.64 -8.25 18.49
C ILE A 292 16.07 -8.28 19.90
N SER A 293 15.30 -7.26 20.29
CA SER A 293 14.67 -7.21 21.60
C SER A 293 13.64 -8.34 21.79
N ASN A 294 13.53 -8.88 23.01
CA ASN A 294 12.55 -9.91 23.35
C ASN A 294 11.12 -9.38 23.50
N SER A 295 10.94 -8.06 23.54
CA SER A 295 9.62 -7.43 23.70
C SER A 295 9.35 -6.46 22.55
N PRO A 296 8.11 -6.43 22.04
CA PRO A 296 7.74 -5.44 21.04
C PRO A 296 7.79 -4.04 21.64
N ARG A 297 8.02 -3.06 20.78
CA ARG A 297 7.92 -1.63 21.08
C ARG A 297 6.49 -1.28 21.47
N LYS A 298 6.34 -0.44 22.50
CA LYS A 298 5.03 0.00 23.00
C LYS A 298 4.52 1.28 22.33
N ASP A 299 5.38 1.97 21.61
CA ASP A 299 5.23 3.38 21.24
C ASP A 299 4.82 3.62 19.79
N ILE A 300 4.65 2.59 18.97
CA ILE A 300 4.50 2.80 17.53
C ILE A 300 3.04 2.80 17.08
N PHE A 301 2.18 1.88 17.57
CA PHE A 301 0.77 1.81 17.14
C PHE A 301 -0.14 1.17 18.19
N THR A 302 -1.40 1.59 18.26
CA THR A 302 -2.48 0.88 18.95
C THR A 302 -3.08 -0.17 18.00
N GLY A 303 -2.57 -1.40 18.08
CA GLY A 303 -3.05 -2.49 17.22
C GLY A 303 -2.31 -3.80 17.45
N ASN A 304 -2.56 -4.77 16.57
CA ASN A 304 -1.93 -6.10 16.64
C ASN A 304 -0.55 -6.17 15.99
N GLU A 305 -0.14 -5.13 15.27
CA GLU A 305 1.17 -5.06 14.62
C GLU A 305 2.28 -4.86 15.66
N LYS A 306 3.31 -5.70 15.58
CA LYS A 306 4.38 -5.76 16.58
C LYS A 306 5.72 -5.51 15.91
N HIS A 307 6.32 -4.40 16.29
CA HIS A 307 7.67 -4.04 15.91
C HIS A 307 8.64 -4.37 17.03
N TYR A 308 9.78 -4.95 16.68
CA TYR A 308 10.82 -5.30 17.62
C TYR A 308 12.04 -4.44 17.33
N ARG A 309 12.54 -3.73 18.35
CA ARG A 309 13.79 -2.98 18.20
C ARG A 309 14.90 -3.97 17.88
N PHE A 310 15.68 -3.68 16.85
CA PHE A 310 16.93 -4.38 16.59
C PHE A 310 18.12 -3.42 16.52
N PHE A 311 19.32 -3.98 16.68
CA PHE A 311 20.59 -3.32 16.36
C PHE A 311 21.41 -4.24 15.46
N ALA A 312 21.84 -3.75 14.30
CA ALA A 312 22.66 -4.50 13.35
C ALA A 312 24.10 -4.00 13.35
N GLU A 313 25.05 -4.92 13.32
CA GLU A 313 26.48 -4.63 13.17
C GLU A 313 26.92 -4.77 11.71
N ILE A 314 27.34 -3.67 11.10
CA ILE A 314 27.76 -3.62 9.70
C ILE A 314 29.06 -2.83 9.63
N GLY A 315 30.16 -3.49 9.27
CA GLY A 315 31.47 -2.83 9.11
C GLY A 315 31.98 -2.11 10.35
N GLY A 316 31.77 -2.67 11.54
CA GLY A 316 32.16 -2.06 12.83
C GLY A 316 31.28 -0.87 13.25
N LYS A 317 30.12 -0.68 12.61
CA LYS A 317 29.12 0.32 12.97
C LYS A 317 27.85 -0.37 13.43
N ILE A 318 27.13 0.27 14.36
CA ILE A 318 25.87 -0.27 14.90
C ILE A 318 24.70 0.61 14.48
N TYR A 319 23.75 0.01 13.80
CA TYR A 319 22.57 0.68 13.28
C TYR A 319 21.32 0.23 14.04
N PRO A 320 20.51 1.16 14.59
CA PRO A 320 19.22 0.80 15.13
C PRO A 320 18.24 0.50 13.99
N GLY A 321 17.15 -0.18 14.31
CA GLY A 321 16.05 -0.37 13.38
C GLY A 321 14.86 -1.07 14.01
N ASP A 322 13.84 -1.32 13.22
CA ASP A 322 12.64 -2.06 13.62
C ASP A 322 12.47 -3.30 12.75
N LEU A 323 12.20 -4.42 13.43
CA LEU A 323 11.88 -5.70 12.83
C LEU A 323 10.38 -5.94 12.91
N GLN A 324 9.80 -6.20 11.75
CA GLN A 324 8.48 -6.83 11.64
C GLN A 324 8.66 -8.28 11.20
N TYR A 325 8.04 -9.20 11.93
CA TYR A 325 8.12 -10.62 11.58
C TYR A 325 7.14 -10.98 10.45
N ALA A 326 7.55 -11.95 9.63
CA ALA A 326 6.66 -12.61 8.69
C ALA A 326 5.43 -13.19 9.40
N GLY A 327 4.31 -13.22 8.69
CA GLY A 327 3.03 -13.72 9.19
C GLY A 327 2.20 -12.70 9.97
N GLN A 328 2.77 -11.56 10.38
CA GLN A 328 2.00 -10.49 11.01
C GLN A 328 1.04 -9.83 10.00
N MET A 329 -0.14 -9.46 10.49
CA MET A 329 -1.04 -8.56 9.78
C MET A 329 -0.52 -7.13 9.92
N LEU A 330 -0.35 -6.45 8.80
CA LEU A 330 -0.13 -5.01 8.80
C LEU A 330 -1.42 -4.28 9.13
N LEU A 331 -1.26 -3.19 9.87
CA LEU A 331 -2.32 -2.22 10.03
C LEU A 331 -2.65 -1.58 8.67
N GLY A 332 -3.95 -1.42 8.41
CA GLY A 332 -4.50 -0.76 7.24
C GLY A 332 -4.77 0.71 7.52
N ASP A 333 -6.00 1.15 7.27
CA ASP A 333 -6.33 2.57 7.42
C ASP A 333 -6.46 2.97 8.90
N GLN A 334 -6.05 4.19 9.22
CA GLN A 334 -6.23 4.76 10.55
C GLN A 334 -7.70 5.06 10.80
N VAL A 335 -8.23 4.60 11.94
CA VAL A 335 -9.54 4.99 12.45
C VAL A 335 -9.36 6.27 13.24
N TYR A 336 -9.67 7.39 12.63
CA TYR A 336 -9.57 8.66 13.32
C TYR A 336 -10.67 8.81 14.39
N ASP A 337 -10.26 8.90 15.65
CA ASP A 337 -11.13 9.29 16.78
C ASP A 337 -10.61 10.57 17.43
N ARG A 338 -11.36 11.67 17.27
CA ARG A 338 -11.06 13.01 17.84
C ARG A 338 -10.98 13.02 19.37
N LYS A 339 -11.44 11.96 20.04
CA LYS A 339 -11.48 11.87 21.52
C LYS A 339 -10.40 10.96 22.10
N ALA A 340 -9.59 10.30 21.28
CA ALA A 340 -8.57 9.35 21.74
C ALA A 340 -7.16 9.90 21.53
N ASP A 341 -6.29 9.77 22.54
CA ASP A 341 -4.85 10.10 22.45
C ASP A 341 -4.10 9.19 21.45
N ALA A 342 -4.73 8.12 20.97
CA ALA A 342 -4.25 7.28 19.88
C ALA A 342 -5.42 6.75 19.05
N ALA A 343 -5.47 7.13 17.77
CA ALA A 343 -6.40 6.58 16.79
C ALA A 343 -6.11 5.08 16.59
N PRO A 344 -7.07 4.17 16.82
CA PRO A 344 -6.87 2.76 16.51
C PRO A 344 -6.69 2.57 15.00
N TYR A 345 -6.02 1.51 14.59
CA TYR A 345 -5.89 1.17 13.18
C TYR A 345 -6.79 -0.02 12.84
N LEU A 346 -7.27 -0.04 11.60
CA LEU A 346 -7.94 -1.21 11.03
C LEU A 346 -6.91 -2.29 10.68
N ASP A 347 -7.34 -3.54 10.59
CA ASP A 347 -6.57 -4.67 10.03
C ASP A 347 -6.80 -4.84 8.51
N TYR A 348 -7.42 -3.84 7.88
CA TYR A 348 -7.67 -3.76 6.45
C TYR A 348 -7.60 -2.31 5.96
N SER A 349 -7.32 -2.13 4.68
CA SER A 349 -7.47 -0.87 3.97
C SER A 349 -8.76 -0.86 3.14
N VAL A 350 -9.35 0.33 3.00
CA VAL A 350 -10.54 0.62 2.21
C VAL A 350 -10.13 1.37 0.95
N TYR A 351 -10.48 0.80 -0.20
CA TYR A 351 -10.28 1.40 -1.51
C TYR A 351 -11.63 1.67 -2.17
N LEU A 352 -11.82 2.85 -2.72
CA LEU A 352 -12.98 3.22 -3.51
C LEU A 352 -12.70 2.97 -4.99
N ASN A 353 -13.73 2.64 -5.76
CA ASN A 353 -13.64 2.76 -7.21
C ASN A 353 -13.97 4.20 -7.63
N LYS A 354 -13.75 4.53 -8.90
CA LYS A 354 -13.95 5.89 -9.41
C LYS A 354 -15.36 6.46 -9.11
N PRO A 355 -16.49 5.77 -9.41
CA PRO A 355 -17.82 6.32 -9.11
C PRO A 355 -18.05 6.57 -7.62
N ALA A 356 -17.54 5.71 -6.73
CA ALA A 356 -17.66 5.93 -5.28
C ALA A 356 -16.87 7.16 -4.84
N ARG A 357 -15.61 7.29 -5.29
CA ARG A 357 -14.78 8.48 -5.05
C ARG A 357 -15.46 9.75 -5.55
N ASP A 358 -15.92 9.74 -6.80
CA ASP A 358 -16.54 10.92 -7.43
C ASP A 358 -17.81 11.35 -6.67
N SER A 359 -18.53 10.40 -6.07
CA SER A 359 -19.69 10.68 -5.21
C SER A 359 -19.30 11.42 -3.92
N PHE A 360 -18.18 11.03 -3.29
CA PHE A 360 -17.67 11.70 -2.08
C PHE A 360 -17.20 13.12 -2.39
N VAL A 361 -16.41 13.29 -3.45
CA VAL A 361 -15.95 14.60 -3.92
C VAL A 361 -17.14 15.50 -4.23
N ALA A 362 -18.12 15.01 -4.98
CA ALA A 362 -19.32 15.77 -5.30
C ALA A 362 -20.10 16.17 -4.04
N ALA A 363 -20.19 15.31 -3.02
CA ALA A 363 -20.90 15.61 -1.78
C ALA A 363 -20.21 16.69 -0.94
N ILE A 364 -18.88 16.73 -0.91
CA ILE A 364 -18.11 17.77 -0.21
C ILE A 364 -18.22 19.11 -0.93
N LEU A 365 -18.19 19.07 -2.27
CA LEU A 365 -18.15 20.26 -3.10
C LEU A 365 -19.54 20.85 -3.40
N LYS A 366 -20.63 20.10 -3.17
CA LYS A 366 -22.00 20.58 -3.41
C LYS A 366 -22.50 21.34 -2.19
N ARG A 367 -22.72 22.65 -2.35
CA ARG A 367 -23.37 23.51 -1.35
C ARG A 367 -24.86 23.23 -1.21
#